data_AF-B0YES7-F1
#
_entry.id   AF-B0YES7-F1
#
_cell.length_a   1.000
_cell.length_b   1.000
_cell.length_c   1.000
_cell.angle_alpha   90.00
_cell.angle_beta   90.00
_cell.angle_gamma   90.00
#
_symmetry.space_group_name_H-M   'P 1'
#
loop_
_entity.id
_entity.type
_entity.pdbx_description
1 polymer ?
#
loop_
_entity_poly.entity_id
_entity_poly.type
_entity_poly.pdbx_seq_one_letter_code
_entity_poly.pdbx_strand_id
1 'polypeptide(L)'
;MQQVYTHEGPYESIPSTASPGLQFLRHFLPALDSLDPTTNPISPFIHPDARVVVGSGPPNRGTDVIGLLNVRQRHIQRFQHEIHKAWDIARPDTGNGNGGPRTVMFEATSGTVFRNDPDEFEVQVREFNILELQRAGSQSNGDGEGKGGFVAVEMRTFMDARPVQDQAARLQRESAYGEAKSTGWDHSTLNCRTSLQWVQPGWQHRIELCEVQSLTLISQLGFLSGPAVAANVY
;
A
#
# COMPACT_ATOMS: atom_id res chain seq x y z
N MET A 1 26.80 20.72 6.14
CA MET A 1 26.73 19.24 6.21
C MET A 1 25.29 18.85 6.50
N GLN A 2 24.75 17.86 5.80
CA GLN A 2 23.43 17.31 6.12
C GLN A 2 23.57 16.35 7.31
N GLN A 3 22.63 16.41 8.25
CA GLN A 3 22.65 15.53 9.42
C GLN A 3 21.96 14.22 9.07
N VAL A 4 22.66 13.11 9.30
CA VAL A 4 22.18 11.76 9.01
C VAL A 4 22.11 10.98 10.32
N TYR A 5 20.99 10.33 10.55
CA TYR A 5 20.76 9.43 11.68
C TYR A 5 20.44 8.04 11.14
N THR A 6 20.85 7.01 11.87
CA THR A 6 20.63 5.62 11.48
C THR A 6 20.05 4.82 12.64
N HIS A 7 19.24 3.83 12.31
CA HIS A 7 18.71 2.82 13.22
C HIS A 7 18.88 1.44 12.60
N GLU A 8 19.21 0.44 13.42
CA GLU A 8 19.34 -0.96 12.98
C GLU A 8 18.41 -1.83 13.83
N GLY A 9 17.70 -2.74 13.16
CA GLY A 9 16.71 -3.61 13.77
C GLY A 9 15.27 -3.06 13.77
N PRO A 10 14.36 -3.75 14.47
CA PRO A 10 12.92 -3.57 14.33
C PRO A 10 12.46 -2.18 14.79
N TYR A 11 11.34 -1.68 14.25
CA TYR A 11 10.88 -0.31 14.50
C TYR A 11 10.45 -0.08 15.96
N GLU A 12 10.08 -1.15 16.67
CA GLU A 12 9.74 -1.14 18.10
C GLU A 12 10.94 -0.76 18.97
N SER A 13 12.15 -1.05 18.49
CA SER A 13 13.41 -0.75 19.19
C SER A 13 13.92 0.68 18.96
N ILE A 14 13.25 1.47 18.11
CA ILE A 14 13.59 2.88 17.90
C ILE A 14 13.37 3.64 19.23
N PRO A 15 14.43 4.22 19.85
CA PRO A 15 14.30 4.88 21.15
C PRO A 15 13.44 6.13 21.02
N SER A 16 12.74 6.55 22.07
CA SER A 16 11.90 7.77 22.05
C SER A 16 12.69 9.07 21.85
N THR A 17 14.01 9.02 22.04
CA THR A 17 14.94 10.12 21.82
C THR A 17 15.56 10.12 20.42
N ALA A 18 15.16 9.19 19.53
CA ALA A 18 15.66 9.15 18.16
C ALA A 18 15.24 10.40 17.37
N SER A 19 15.85 10.60 16.21
CA SER A 19 15.55 11.73 15.35
C SER A 19 14.07 11.77 14.91
N PRO A 20 13.53 12.94 14.55
CA PRO A 20 12.12 13.05 14.18
C PRO A 20 11.67 12.13 13.03
N GLY A 21 12.54 11.88 12.04
CA GLY A 21 12.21 10.94 10.96
C GLY A 21 12.14 9.49 11.44
N LEU A 22 12.99 9.09 12.39
CA LEU A 22 12.92 7.76 13.01
C LEU A 22 11.70 7.63 13.94
N GLN A 23 11.32 8.70 14.65
CA GLN A 23 10.05 8.72 15.41
C GLN A 23 8.84 8.58 14.48
N PHE A 24 8.85 9.28 13.35
CA PHE A 24 7.81 9.11 12.33
C PHE A 24 7.71 7.64 11.92
N LEU A 25 8.83 6.99 11.60
CA LEU A 25 8.84 5.58 11.20
C LEU A 25 8.28 4.64 12.28
N ARG A 26 8.64 4.86 13.55
CA ARG A 26 8.14 4.10 14.71
C ARG A 26 6.62 4.11 14.84
N HIS A 27 5.98 5.21 14.44
CA HIS A 27 4.52 5.36 14.51
C HIS A 27 3.82 5.04 13.20
N PHE A 28 4.49 5.29 12.08
CA PHE A 28 3.99 5.03 10.74
C PHE A 28 3.84 3.53 10.46
N LEU A 29 4.86 2.71 10.79
CA LEU A 29 4.86 1.29 10.44
C LEU A 29 3.72 0.49 11.09
N PRO A 30 3.41 0.63 12.40
CA PRO A 30 2.23 0.00 12.97
C PRO A 30 0.92 0.37 12.27
N ALA A 31 0.77 1.62 11.85
CA ALA A 31 -0.40 2.08 11.12
C ALA A 31 -0.42 1.53 9.68
N LEU A 32 0.75 1.44 9.03
CA LEU A 32 0.91 0.87 7.70
C LEU A 32 0.67 -0.64 7.71
N ASP A 33 0.99 -1.33 8.81
CA ASP A 33 0.88 -2.77 8.94
C ASP A 33 -0.51 -3.21 9.40
N SER A 34 -1.25 -2.29 10.03
CA SER A 34 -2.57 -2.57 10.54
C SER A 34 -3.51 -3.08 9.46
N LEU A 35 -4.21 -4.17 9.79
CA LEU A 35 -5.38 -4.64 9.06
C LEU A 35 -6.68 -4.11 9.70
N ASP A 36 -6.58 -3.29 10.73
CA ASP A 36 -7.69 -2.57 11.35
C ASP A 36 -7.50 -1.05 11.18
N PRO A 37 -8.08 -0.46 10.12
CA PRO A 37 -7.95 0.97 9.85
C PRO A 37 -8.77 1.83 10.81
N THR A 38 -9.65 1.24 11.64
CA THR A 38 -10.43 2.00 12.63
C THR A 38 -9.62 2.28 13.89
N THR A 39 -8.87 1.28 14.36
CA THR A 39 -8.03 1.41 15.56
C THR A 39 -6.67 2.04 15.25
N ASN A 40 -6.08 1.74 14.09
CA ASN A 40 -4.78 2.28 13.68
C ASN A 40 -4.88 2.88 12.27
N PRO A 41 -5.48 4.07 12.12
CA PRO A 41 -5.62 4.71 10.83
C PRO A 41 -4.27 5.20 10.28
N ILE A 42 -4.05 4.97 8.98
CA ILE A 42 -2.84 5.44 8.26
C ILE A 42 -2.95 6.89 7.76
N SER A 43 -4.16 7.44 7.68
CA SER A 43 -4.43 8.78 7.14
C SER A 43 -3.64 9.93 7.81
N PRO A 44 -3.30 9.90 9.10
CA PRO A 44 -2.50 10.98 9.70
C PRO A 44 -1.05 11.04 9.21
N PHE A 45 -0.56 9.99 8.55
CA PHE A 45 0.84 9.87 8.15
C PHE A 45 1.07 10.12 6.65
N ILE A 46 0.03 10.06 5.82
CA ILE A 46 0.13 10.21 4.37
C ILE A 46 -0.65 11.44 3.96
N HIS A 47 0.02 12.40 3.33
CA HIS A 47 -0.65 13.57 2.78
C HIS A 47 -1.67 13.14 1.70
N PRO A 48 -2.87 13.72 1.62
CA PRO A 48 -3.88 13.35 0.61
C PRO A 48 -3.35 13.41 -0.83
N ASP A 49 -2.55 14.44 -1.13
CA ASP A 49 -1.87 14.61 -2.43
C ASP A 49 -0.48 13.97 -2.51
N ALA A 50 -0.13 13.10 -1.56
CA ALA A 50 1.17 12.44 -1.59
C ALA A 50 1.36 11.66 -2.90
N ARG A 51 2.59 11.69 -3.41
CA ARG A 51 2.98 10.91 -4.59
C ARG A 51 3.50 9.55 -4.15
N VAL A 52 2.74 8.49 -4.36
CA VAL A 52 3.12 7.14 -3.95
C VAL A 52 3.49 6.28 -5.16
N VAL A 53 4.74 5.83 -5.20
CA VAL A 53 5.32 5.03 -6.29
C VAL A 53 5.75 3.69 -5.74
N VAL A 54 5.33 2.61 -6.40
CA VAL A 54 5.77 1.24 -6.08
C VAL A 54 6.42 0.64 -7.32
N GLY A 55 7.66 0.19 -7.18
CA GLY A 55 8.48 -0.32 -8.27
C GLY A 55 8.67 0.71 -9.39
N SER A 56 8.37 0.29 -10.62
CA SER A 56 8.45 1.14 -11.83
C SER A 56 7.07 1.62 -12.31
N GLY A 57 6.03 1.50 -11.47
CA GLY A 57 4.67 1.93 -11.80
C GLY A 57 4.50 3.47 -11.81
N PRO A 58 3.41 3.98 -12.41
CA PRO A 58 3.07 5.39 -12.29
C PRO A 58 2.72 5.76 -10.84
N PRO A 59 2.88 7.04 -10.45
CA PRO A 59 2.51 7.49 -9.12
C PRO A 59 0.99 7.45 -8.88
N ASN A 60 0.61 6.99 -7.70
CA ASN A 60 -0.74 7.10 -7.15
C ASN A 60 -0.85 8.31 -6.20
N ARG A 61 -2.06 8.82 -5.97
CA ARG A 61 -2.31 9.85 -4.96
C ARG A 61 -2.46 9.20 -3.58
N GLY A 62 -2.09 9.94 -2.53
CA GLY A 62 -2.21 9.49 -1.15
C GLY A 62 -3.63 9.05 -0.77
N THR A 63 -4.66 9.80 -1.19
CA THR A 63 -6.07 9.44 -0.96
C THR A 63 -6.43 8.05 -1.49
N ASP A 64 -5.95 7.74 -2.69
CA ASP A 64 -6.24 6.47 -3.35
C ASP A 64 -5.56 5.35 -2.55
N VAL A 65 -4.27 5.51 -2.24
CA VAL A 65 -3.51 4.53 -1.45
C VAL A 65 -4.13 4.27 -0.08
N ILE A 66 -4.58 5.31 0.64
CA ILE A 66 -5.28 5.14 1.93
C ILE A 66 -6.54 4.29 1.76
N GLY A 67 -7.36 4.60 0.74
CA GLY A 67 -8.57 3.82 0.44
C GLY A 67 -8.26 2.36 0.17
N LEU A 68 -7.11 2.09 -0.45
CA LEU A 68 -6.70 0.77 -0.92
C LEU A 68 -6.10 -0.07 0.21
N LEU A 69 -5.33 0.55 1.11
CA LEU A 69 -4.90 -0.07 2.37
C LEU A 69 -6.10 -0.47 3.25
N ASN A 70 -7.20 0.28 3.22
CA ASN A 70 -8.42 -0.08 3.96
C ASN A 70 -9.13 -1.34 3.41
N VAL A 71 -8.96 -1.67 2.12
CA VAL A 71 -9.53 -2.89 1.53
C VAL A 71 -8.65 -4.11 1.79
N ARG A 72 -7.34 -3.91 2.01
CA ARG A 72 -6.34 -4.96 2.25
C ARG A 72 -6.78 -5.98 3.31
N GLN A 73 -7.44 -5.51 4.38
CA GLN A 73 -7.94 -6.35 5.47
C GLN A 73 -8.88 -7.49 5.02
N ARG A 74 -9.55 -7.35 3.88
CA ARG A 74 -10.49 -8.36 3.35
C ARG A 74 -9.79 -9.58 2.76
N HIS A 75 -8.52 -9.44 2.34
CA HIS A 75 -7.81 -10.47 1.57
C HIS A 75 -6.58 -11.00 2.31
N ILE A 76 -6.02 -10.19 3.21
CA ILE A 76 -4.82 -10.52 3.97
C ILE A 76 -5.20 -10.84 5.41
N GLN A 77 -4.67 -11.94 5.93
CA GLN A 77 -4.83 -12.40 7.31
C GLN A 77 -3.77 -11.76 8.22
N ARG A 78 -2.52 -11.67 7.71
CA ARG A 78 -1.39 -11.08 8.41
C ARG A 78 -0.51 -10.32 7.43
N PHE A 79 -0.10 -9.13 7.84
CA PHE A 79 0.83 -8.29 7.11
C PHE A 79 1.75 -7.58 8.11
N GLN A 80 3.05 -7.54 7.84
CA GLN A 80 4.03 -6.90 8.70
C GLN A 80 5.29 -6.52 7.92
N HIS A 81 5.90 -5.40 8.27
CA HIS A 81 7.27 -5.07 7.89
C HIS A 81 8.24 -5.39 9.03
N GLU A 82 9.25 -6.20 8.73
CA GLU A 82 10.44 -6.36 9.57
C GLU A 82 11.52 -5.38 9.09
N ILE A 83 11.86 -4.38 9.90
CA ILE A 83 12.88 -3.38 9.57
C ILE A 83 14.27 -3.92 9.90
N HIS A 84 15.16 -3.85 8.91
CA HIS A 84 16.57 -4.20 9.06
C HIS A 84 17.40 -2.97 9.38
N LYS A 85 17.16 -1.89 8.63
CA LYS A 85 17.90 -0.65 8.74
C LYS A 85 17.06 0.53 8.32
N ALA A 86 17.21 1.65 9.01
CA ALA A 86 16.56 2.90 8.67
C ALA A 86 17.55 4.08 8.74
N TRP A 87 17.31 5.07 7.89
CA TRP A 87 18.04 6.32 7.82
C TRP A 87 17.07 7.49 7.89
N ASP A 88 17.46 8.54 8.58
CA ASP A 88 16.78 9.83 8.55
C ASP A 88 17.79 10.91 8.18
N ILE A 89 17.54 11.57 7.06
CA ILE A 89 18.38 12.62 6.49
C ILE A 89 17.64 13.94 6.64
N ALA A 90 18.14 14.81 7.51
CA ALA A 90 17.63 16.17 7.64
C ALA A 90 18.07 16.99 6.43
N ARG A 91 17.10 17.59 5.72
CA ARG A 91 17.40 18.53 4.63
C ARG A 91 17.48 19.96 5.18
N PRO A 92 18.26 20.85 4.53
CA PRO A 92 18.37 22.23 4.94
C PRO A 92 16.99 22.89 5.07
N ASP A 93 16.72 23.50 6.21
CA ASP A 93 15.55 24.35 6.42
C ASP A 93 15.74 25.63 5.58
N THR A 94 14.73 26.00 4.79
CA THR A 94 14.75 27.22 3.98
C THR A 94 14.53 28.50 4.80
N GLY A 95 14.49 28.41 6.14
CA GLY A 95 14.61 29.56 7.04
C GLY A 95 13.48 29.72 8.05
N ASN A 96 12.69 28.68 8.33
CA ASN A 96 11.45 28.83 9.11
C ASN A 96 11.57 28.34 10.57
N GLY A 97 12.76 27.90 11.00
CA GLY A 97 13.06 27.56 12.40
C GLY A 97 12.34 26.33 12.95
N ASN A 98 11.55 25.64 12.13
CA ASN A 98 10.64 24.58 12.56
C ASN A 98 11.15 23.16 12.25
N GLY A 99 12.43 23.01 11.91
CA GLY A 99 13.00 21.72 11.50
C GLY A 99 12.53 21.38 10.09
N GLY A 100 13.44 21.54 9.14
CA GLY A 100 13.18 21.41 7.72
C GLY A 100 12.66 20.03 7.27
N PRO A 101 12.36 19.89 5.97
CA PRO A 101 11.89 18.63 5.41
C PRO A 101 12.92 17.51 5.62
N ARG A 102 12.45 16.27 5.63
CA ARG A 102 13.31 15.10 5.89
C ARG A 102 13.15 14.05 4.81
N THR A 103 14.17 13.23 4.64
CA THR A 103 14.10 12.03 3.82
C THR A 103 14.36 10.85 4.74
N VAL A 104 13.37 9.99 4.90
CA VAL A 104 13.49 8.75 5.66
C VAL A 104 13.61 7.59 4.69
N MET A 105 14.62 6.76 4.87
CA MET A 105 14.84 5.57 4.04
C MET A 105 14.83 4.36 4.95
N PHE A 106 14.35 3.21 4.48
CA PHE A 106 14.47 1.97 5.25
C PHE A 106 14.52 0.73 4.37
N GLU A 107 15.27 -0.26 4.84
CA GLU A 107 15.29 -1.62 4.33
C GLU A 107 14.37 -2.48 5.20
N ALA A 108 13.47 -3.23 4.56
CA ALA A 108 12.57 -4.13 5.26
C ALA A 108 12.41 -5.47 4.55
N THR A 109 11.82 -6.42 5.26
CA THR A 109 11.17 -7.59 4.67
C THR A 109 9.70 -7.53 5.03
N SER A 110 8.83 -7.42 4.03
CA SER A 110 7.39 -7.50 4.21
C SER A 110 6.95 -8.97 4.18
N GLY A 111 6.20 -9.39 5.19
CA GLY A 111 5.57 -10.70 5.29
C GLY A 111 4.07 -10.59 5.04
N THR A 112 3.53 -11.43 4.16
CA THR A 112 2.10 -11.46 3.81
C THR A 112 1.54 -12.87 3.91
N VAL A 113 0.45 -13.04 4.66
CA VAL A 113 -0.36 -14.28 4.70
C VAL A 113 -1.75 -13.96 4.20
N PHE A 114 -2.22 -14.68 3.18
CA PHE A 114 -3.55 -14.49 2.59
C PHE A 114 -4.62 -15.25 3.40
N ARG A 115 -5.82 -14.68 3.56
CA ARG A 115 -6.91 -15.32 4.34
C ARG A 115 -7.39 -16.65 3.79
N ASN A 116 -7.33 -16.81 2.47
CA ASN A 116 -7.84 -17.99 1.79
C ASN A 116 -6.73 -18.99 1.45
N ASP A 117 -5.56 -18.83 2.05
CA ASP A 117 -4.46 -19.77 1.89
C ASP A 117 -4.60 -20.90 2.91
N PRO A 118 -4.94 -22.13 2.48
CA PRO A 118 -5.10 -23.26 3.41
C PRO A 118 -3.78 -23.62 4.10
N ASP A 119 -2.64 -23.27 3.50
CA ASP A 119 -1.32 -23.58 4.03
C ASP A 119 -0.78 -22.47 4.95
N GLU A 120 -1.53 -21.37 5.13
CA GLU A 120 -1.10 -20.14 5.82
C GLU A 120 0.31 -19.69 5.39
N PHE A 121 0.65 -19.91 4.11
CA PHE A 121 1.99 -19.68 3.59
C PHE A 121 2.32 -18.18 3.63
N GLU A 122 3.41 -17.85 4.32
CA GLU A 122 3.90 -16.48 4.38
C GLU A 122 4.79 -16.16 3.18
N VAL A 123 4.30 -15.27 2.33
CA VAL A 123 5.11 -14.68 1.26
C VAL A 123 5.96 -13.57 1.85
N GLN A 124 7.28 -13.71 1.75
CA GLN A 124 8.24 -12.70 2.19
C GLN A 124 8.85 -11.97 1.00
N VAL A 125 8.88 -10.64 1.06
CA VAL A 125 9.51 -9.81 0.04
C VAL A 125 10.47 -8.81 0.68
N ARG A 126 11.70 -8.74 0.15
CA ARG A 126 12.64 -7.69 0.54
C ARG A 126 12.31 -6.41 -0.21
N GLU A 127 12.37 -5.31 0.53
CA GLU A 127 12.01 -4.00 0.02
C GLU A 127 12.93 -2.90 0.54
N PHE A 128 13.01 -1.84 -0.26
CA PHE A 128 13.67 -0.61 0.10
C PHE A 128 12.69 0.55 -0.09
N ASN A 129 12.54 1.38 0.92
CA ASN A 129 11.58 2.46 0.92
C ASN A 129 12.28 3.81 1.08
N ILE A 130 11.76 4.82 0.40
CA ILE A 130 12.17 6.21 0.53
C ILE A 130 10.91 7.05 0.75
N LEU A 131 10.86 7.73 1.88
CA LEU A 131 9.79 8.63 2.29
C LEU A 131 10.32 10.06 2.31
N GLU A 132 9.67 10.96 1.56
CA GLU A 132 9.88 12.39 1.69
C GLU A 132 8.87 12.94 2.68
N LEU A 133 9.37 13.53 3.77
CA LEU A 133 8.56 14.05 4.86
C LEU A 133 8.54 15.57 4.84
N GLN A 134 7.36 16.13 5.09
CA GLN A 134 7.15 17.54 5.38
C GLN A 134 6.47 17.69 6.73
N ARG A 135 6.60 18.87 7.34
CA ARG A 135 5.85 19.18 8.56
C ARG A 135 4.36 19.13 8.27
N ALA A 136 3.60 18.54 9.17
CA ALA A 136 2.15 18.67 9.15
C ALA A 136 1.81 20.16 9.29
N GLY A 137 1.00 20.70 8.38
CA GLY A 137 0.60 22.10 8.42
C GLY A 137 -0.44 22.35 9.51
N SER A 138 -0.46 23.56 10.07
CA SER A 138 -1.42 24.01 11.11
C SER A 138 -2.89 24.13 10.65
N GLN A 139 -3.29 23.44 9.57
CA GLN A 139 -4.65 23.43 9.02
C GLN A 139 -5.40 22.11 9.29
N SER A 140 -4.91 21.27 10.21
CA SER A 140 -5.65 20.09 10.67
C SER A 140 -6.45 20.45 11.93
N ASN A 141 -7.75 20.68 11.77
CA ASN A 141 -8.68 20.70 12.90
C ASN A 141 -8.87 19.25 13.38
N GLY A 142 -8.03 18.78 14.30
CA GLY A 142 -8.24 17.50 14.96
C GLY A 142 -7.04 17.02 15.73
N ASP A 143 -7.26 16.71 17.00
CA ASP A 143 -6.31 16.05 17.90
C ASP A 143 -5.89 14.69 17.29
N GLY A 144 -4.82 14.66 16.48
CA GLY A 144 -4.42 13.41 15.83
C GLY A 144 -3.34 13.50 14.76
N GLU A 145 -2.47 14.51 14.76
CA GLU A 145 -1.32 14.51 13.84
C GLU A 145 -0.31 13.42 14.21
N GLY A 146 0.17 12.69 13.21
CA GLY A 146 1.15 11.62 13.34
C GLY A 146 2.27 12.00 14.31
N LYS A 147 2.34 11.29 15.43
CA LYS A 147 3.27 11.54 16.55
C LYS A 147 4.68 11.83 16.01
N GLY A 148 5.07 13.11 16.01
CA GLY A 148 6.31 13.60 15.37
C GLY A 148 6.13 14.87 14.53
N GLY A 149 4.91 15.22 14.14
CA GLY A 149 4.59 16.46 13.42
C GLY A 149 5.06 16.46 11.95
N PHE A 150 5.14 15.28 11.34
CA PHE A 150 5.51 15.07 9.94
C PHE A 150 4.46 14.23 9.21
N VAL A 151 4.31 14.47 7.92
CA VAL A 151 3.52 13.67 6.98
C VAL A 151 4.37 13.28 5.79
N ALA A 152 4.14 12.10 5.22
CA ALA A 152 4.74 11.67 3.97
C ALA A 152 4.04 12.38 2.80
N VAL A 153 4.82 13.10 1.99
CA VAL A 153 4.37 13.77 0.76
C VAL A 153 4.81 13.01 -0.49
N GLU A 154 5.80 12.14 -0.36
CA GLU A 154 6.17 11.20 -1.40
C GLU A 154 6.66 9.90 -0.75
N MET A 155 6.27 8.79 -1.35
CA MET A 155 6.67 7.45 -0.94
C MET A 155 7.13 6.70 -2.17
N ARG A 156 8.30 6.07 -2.08
CA ARG A 156 8.86 5.24 -3.14
C ARG A 156 9.27 3.91 -2.54
N THR A 157 8.67 2.84 -3.03
CA THR A 157 8.92 1.47 -2.55
C THR A 157 9.54 0.67 -3.68
N PHE A 158 10.72 0.11 -3.47
CA PHE A 158 11.44 -0.73 -4.43
C PHE A 158 11.43 -2.17 -3.92
N MET A 159 10.82 -3.08 -4.68
CA MET A 159 10.66 -4.47 -4.28
C MET A 159 10.33 -5.35 -5.49
N ASP A 160 10.50 -6.68 -5.35
CA ASP A 160 10.07 -7.66 -6.34
C ASP A 160 8.66 -8.18 -6.04
N ALA A 161 7.73 -7.80 -6.91
CA ALA A 161 6.31 -8.11 -6.81
C ALA A 161 5.93 -9.57 -6.97
N ARG A 162 6.73 -10.29 -7.76
CA ARG A 162 6.32 -11.54 -8.38
C ARG A 162 5.90 -12.59 -7.35
N PRO A 163 6.59 -12.78 -6.21
CA PRO A 163 6.17 -13.76 -5.21
C PRO A 163 4.74 -13.53 -4.69
N VAL A 164 4.36 -12.28 -4.45
CA VAL A 164 3.02 -11.93 -3.94
C VAL A 164 1.98 -12.12 -5.04
N GLN A 165 2.30 -11.71 -6.28
CA GLN A 165 1.42 -11.86 -7.43
C GLN A 165 1.19 -13.34 -7.79
N ASP A 166 2.24 -14.15 -7.78
CA ASP A 166 2.18 -15.59 -8.08
C ASP A 166 1.33 -16.33 -7.05
N GLN A 167 1.48 -15.99 -5.76
CA GLN A 167 0.68 -16.58 -4.69
C GLN A 167 -0.79 -16.18 -4.81
N ALA A 168 -1.07 -14.89 -5.03
CA ALA A 168 -2.45 -14.43 -5.23
C ALA A 168 -3.10 -15.13 -6.44
N ALA A 169 -2.37 -15.26 -7.56
CA ALA A 169 -2.86 -15.95 -8.75
C ALA A 169 -3.07 -17.46 -8.52
N ARG A 170 -2.22 -18.11 -7.71
CA ARG A 170 -2.38 -19.52 -7.31
C ARG A 170 -3.69 -19.71 -6.54
N LEU A 171 -3.90 -18.91 -5.49
CA LEU A 171 -5.09 -19.00 -4.64
C LEU A 171 -6.38 -18.72 -5.43
N GLN A 172 -6.34 -17.78 -6.38
CA GLN A 172 -7.46 -17.53 -7.29
C GLN A 172 -7.78 -18.75 -8.17
N ARG A 173 -6.76 -19.37 -8.77
CA ARG A 173 -6.96 -20.56 -9.62
C ARG A 173 -7.53 -21.74 -8.81
N GLU A 174 -7.01 -21.98 -7.62
CA GLU A 174 -7.49 -23.05 -6.73
C GLU A 174 -8.93 -22.80 -6.28
N SER A 175 -9.29 -21.56 -5.96
CA SER A 175 -10.66 -21.19 -5.61
C SER A 175 -11.62 -21.45 -6.78
N ALA A 176 -11.25 -21.02 -7.99
CA ALA A 176 -12.06 -21.21 -9.19
C ALA A 176 -12.24 -22.70 -9.56
N TYR A 177 -11.19 -23.52 -9.36
CA TYR A 177 -11.26 -24.95 -9.65
C TYR A 177 -12.01 -25.75 -8.56
N GLY A 178 -11.99 -25.26 -7.31
CA GLY A 178 -12.77 -25.82 -6.20
C GLY A 178 -14.28 -25.65 -6.38
N GLU A 179 -14.74 -24.48 -6.84
CA GLU A 179 -16.15 -24.23 -7.15
C GLU A 179 -16.65 -25.05 -8.35
N ALA A 180 -15.81 -25.22 -9.38
CA ALA A 180 -16.13 -26.04 -10.54
C ALA A 180 -16.27 -27.54 -10.22
N LYS A 181 -15.65 -28.01 -9.13
CA LYS A 181 -15.79 -29.42 -8.67
C LYS A 181 -16.99 -29.64 -7.74
N SER A 182 -17.39 -28.64 -6.96
CA SER A 182 -18.51 -28.76 -6.01
C SER A 182 -19.88 -28.62 -6.68
N THR A 183 -19.94 -27.95 -7.83
CA THR A 183 -21.13 -27.87 -8.66
C THR A 183 -20.93 -28.72 -9.90
N GLY A 184 -21.54 -29.90 -9.95
CA GLY A 184 -21.55 -30.75 -11.15
C GLY A 184 -22.33 -30.08 -12.28
N TRP A 185 -21.74 -29.07 -12.92
CA TRP A 185 -22.38 -28.22 -13.93
C TRP A 185 -21.58 -28.19 -15.23
N ASP A 186 -22.33 -28.39 -16.31
CA ASP A 186 -21.90 -28.55 -17.70
C ASP A 186 -21.34 -27.25 -18.29
N HIS A 187 -20.47 -27.38 -19.30
CA HIS A 187 -19.57 -26.37 -19.89
C HIS A 187 -20.25 -25.20 -20.65
N SER A 188 -21.23 -24.49 -20.07
CA SER A 188 -21.99 -23.45 -20.81
C SER A 188 -22.27 -22.10 -20.14
N THR A 189 -21.70 -21.78 -18.98
CA THR A 189 -21.96 -20.46 -18.34
C THR A 189 -20.76 -19.91 -17.55
N LEU A 190 -19.78 -19.36 -18.27
CA LEU A 190 -18.95 -18.27 -17.73
C LEU A 190 -19.83 -17.02 -17.66
N ASN A 191 -20.51 -16.79 -16.54
CA ASN A 191 -21.36 -15.61 -16.34
C ASN A 191 -20.51 -14.37 -16.01
N CYS A 192 -19.92 -13.75 -17.03
CA CYS A 192 -19.78 -12.30 -17.06
C CYS A 192 -21.15 -11.73 -17.47
N ARG A 193 -21.94 -11.26 -16.51
CA ARG A 193 -23.25 -10.67 -16.82
C ARG A 193 -23.07 -9.20 -17.18
N THR A 194 -22.86 -8.91 -18.46
CA THR A 194 -22.97 -7.54 -18.99
C THR A 194 -24.45 -7.16 -18.99
N SER A 195 -24.88 -6.23 -18.13
CA SER A 195 -26.22 -5.65 -18.24
C SER A 195 -26.16 -4.29 -18.94
N LEU A 196 -26.91 -4.18 -20.03
CA LEU A 196 -27.16 -2.91 -20.72
C LEU A 196 -28.44 -2.31 -20.14
N GLN A 197 -28.33 -1.13 -19.51
CA GLN A 197 -29.49 -0.40 -19.01
C GLN A 197 -29.72 0.86 -19.84
N TRP A 198 -30.96 1.07 -20.29
CA TRP A 198 -31.39 2.28 -20.99
C TRP A 198 -31.46 3.45 -20.00
N VAL A 199 -30.72 4.53 -20.25
CA VAL A 199 -30.87 5.81 -19.55
C VAL A 199 -31.01 6.88 -20.63
N GLN A 200 -32.14 7.59 -20.70
CA GLN A 200 -32.28 8.63 -21.73
C GLN A 200 -31.27 9.77 -21.51
N PRO A 201 -30.59 10.26 -22.57
CA PRO A 201 -30.82 9.96 -24.00
C PRO A 201 -29.73 9.07 -24.63
N GLY A 202 -29.31 7.94 -24.03
CA GLY A 202 -28.40 6.99 -24.70
C GLY A 202 -28.00 5.73 -23.91
N TRP A 203 -27.56 4.70 -24.64
CA TRP A 203 -26.99 3.49 -24.05
C TRP A 203 -25.69 3.83 -23.31
N GLN A 204 -25.61 3.55 -22.01
CA GLN A 204 -24.35 3.59 -21.27
C GLN A 204 -23.91 2.16 -20.93
N HIS A 205 -22.65 1.86 -21.23
CA HIS A 205 -21.97 0.68 -20.70
C HIS A 205 -21.76 0.87 -19.20
N ARG A 206 -22.45 0.07 -18.38
CA ARG A 206 -22.10 -0.08 -16.97
C ARG A 206 -21.21 -1.33 -16.84
N ILE A 207 -19.92 -1.12 -16.60
CA ILE A 207 -19.03 -2.18 -16.15
C ILE A 207 -19.34 -2.39 -14.66
N GLU A 208 -20.04 -3.47 -14.33
CA GLU A 208 -20.05 -3.96 -12.95
C GLU A 208 -18.65 -4.53 -12.68
N LEU A 209 -17.92 -3.85 -11.79
CA LEU A 209 -16.60 -4.25 -11.34
C LEU A 209 -16.69 -5.63 -10.69
N CYS A 210 -16.32 -6.67 -11.44
CA CYS A 210 -16.17 -8.02 -10.92
C CYS A 210 -15.12 -8.02 -9.80
N GLU A 211 -15.34 -8.83 -8.77
CA GLU A 211 -14.39 -9.18 -7.68
C GLU A 211 -12.95 -9.45 -8.17
N VAL A 212 -12.82 -9.87 -9.43
CA VAL A 212 -11.58 -10.07 -10.20
C VAL A 212 -10.68 -8.82 -10.23
N GLN A 213 -11.25 -7.61 -10.30
CA GLN A 213 -10.43 -6.39 -10.30
C GLN A 213 -9.96 -6.00 -8.90
N SER A 214 -10.63 -6.38 -7.81
CA SER A 214 -10.23 -6.00 -6.45
C SER A 214 -9.01 -6.77 -5.96
N LEU A 215 -8.90 -8.07 -6.25
CA LEU A 215 -7.71 -8.84 -5.89
C LEU A 215 -6.50 -8.46 -6.76
N THR A 216 -6.73 -8.18 -8.05
CA THR A 216 -5.70 -7.65 -8.93
C THR A 216 -5.28 -6.26 -8.43
N LEU A 217 -6.22 -5.35 -8.11
CA LEU A 217 -5.90 -4.04 -7.51
C LEU A 217 -5.13 -4.19 -6.19
N ILE A 218 -5.50 -5.11 -5.31
CA ILE A 218 -4.83 -5.26 -4.00
C ILE A 218 -3.44 -5.87 -4.16
N SER A 219 -3.25 -6.77 -5.13
CA SER A 219 -1.91 -7.19 -5.60
C SER A 219 -1.16 -6.07 -6.34
N GLN A 220 -1.85 -5.03 -6.80
CA GLN A 220 -1.33 -3.89 -7.53
C GLN A 220 -0.94 -2.72 -6.60
N LEU A 221 -1.57 -2.66 -5.41
CA LEU A 221 -1.36 -1.65 -4.37
C LEU A 221 -0.39 -2.09 -3.29
N GLY A 222 -0.17 -3.40 -3.18
CA GLY A 222 1.17 -3.91 -2.99
C GLY A 222 1.62 -4.60 -4.27
N PHE A 223 1.97 -3.83 -5.34
CA PHE A 223 2.77 -4.20 -6.53
C PHE A 223 2.14 -4.12 -7.95
N LEU A 224 2.32 -2.99 -8.65
CA LEU A 224 2.07 -2.88 -10.10
C LEU A 224 3.34 -2.96 -10.95
N SER A 225 3.45 -4.05 -11.70
CA SER A 225 3.88 -3.96 -13.10
C SER A 225 3.19 -5.05 -13.93
N GLY A 226 2.56 -4.65 -15.04
CA GLY A 226 2.01 -5.53 -16.07
C GLY A 226 1.73 -4.70 -17.34
N PRO A 227 2.02 -5.23 -18.54
CA PRO A 227 2.39 -4.45 -19.72
C PRO A 227 1.19 -3.85 -20.47
N ALA A 228 1.51 -2.86 -21.31
CA ALA A 228 0.62 -2.26 -22.29
C ALA A 228 -0.18 -3.32 -23.08
N VAL A 229 -1.50 -3.19 -23.08
CA VAL A 229 -2.36 -3.76 -24.12
C VAL A 229 -2.91 -2.60 -24.92
N ALA A 230 -2.44 -2.51 -26.16
CA ALA A 230 -2.89 -1.56 -27.16
C ALA A 230 -4.41 -1.65 -27.36
N ALA A 231 -5.10 -0.51 -27.30
CA ALA A 231 -6.39 -0.35 -27.94
C ALA A 231 -6.14 0.39 -29.25
N ASN A 232 -6.32 -0.33 -30.35
CA ASN A 232 -6.27 0.16 -31.72
C ASN A 232 -7.19 1.38 -31.89
N VAL A 233 -6.62 2.40 -32.53
CA VAL A 233 -7.35 3.43 -33.25
C VAL A 233 -7.84 2.82 -34.56
N TYR A 234 -9.15 2.77 -34.75
CA TYR A 234 -9.81 2.93 -36.04
C TYR A 234 -11.09 3.74 -35.82
#